data_AF-A0A8T4IR41-F1
#
_entry.id   AF-A0A8T4IR41-F1
#
_cell.length_a   1.000
_cell.length_b   1.000
_cell.length_c   1.000
_cell.angle_alpha   90.00
_cell.angle_beta   90.00
_cell.angle_gamma   90.00
#
_symmetry.space_group_name_H-M   'P 1'
#
loop_
_entity.id
_entity.type
_entity.pdbx_description
1 polymer ?
#
loop_
_entity_poly.entity_id
_entity_poly.type
_entity_poly.pdbx_seq_one_letter_code
_entity_poly.pdbx_strand_id
1 'polypeptide(L)'
;MSRTVPDHIRRASLADAATGRTAVVLYLCLAADADAASPLIELRRYAAARDWTVVAELVDRCGPETTLRDREQWPSLAELLVSGRAQGFVTQSTEMWSHRPGERKRVLDWAADHHTFVCTVRAEQAVR
;
A
#
# COMPACT_ATOMS: atom_id res chain seq x y z
N MET A 1 29.96 -10.13 -9.60
CA MET A 1 29.53 -8.73 -9.77
C MET A 1 28.01 -8.68 -9.67
N SER A 2 27.48 -8.52 -8.46
CA SER A 2 26.04 -8.55 -8.19
C SER A 2 25.41 -7.23 -8.62
N ARG A 3 24.58 -7.24 -9.66
CA ARG A 3 23.68 -6.13 -10.00
C ARG A 3 22.62 -6.05 -8.91
N THR A 4 22.72 -5.04 -8.07
CA THR A 4 21.84 -4.80 -6.93
C THR A 4 20.44 -4.43 -7.42
N VAL A 5 19.46 -5.26 -7.09
CA VAL A 5 18.01 -5.05 -7.27
C VAL A 5 17.50 -3.63 -6.91
N PRO A 6 18.09 -2.89 -5.93
CA PRO A 6 17.66 -1.52 -5.60
C PRO A 6 17.71 -0.48 -6.73
N ASP A 7 18.65 -0.60 -7.67
CA ASP A 7 18.83 0.42 -8.73
C ASP A 7 17.71 0.40 -9.77
N HIS A 8 17.15 -0.78 -10.03
CA HIS A 8 16.07 -0.94 -11.01
C HIS A 8 14.77 -0.29 -10.51
N ILE A 9 14.46 -0.49 -9.22
CA ILE A 9 13.27 0.10 -8.59
C ILE A 9 13.39 1.62 -8.54
N ARG A 10 14.57 2.16 -8.23
CA ARG A 10 14.80 3.61 -8.20
C ARG A 10 14.60 4.26 -9.58
N ARG A 11 15.07 3.63 -10.66
CA ARG A 11 14.91 4.16 -12.02
C ARG A 11 13.46 4.10 -12.50
N ALA A 12 12.74 3.03 -12.20
CA ALA A 12 11.32 2.90 -12.50
C ALA A 12 10.52 4.02 -11.82
N SER A 13 10.69 4.22 -10.50
CA SER A 13 9.98 5.27 -9.76
C SER A 13 10.24 6.68 -10.32
N LEU A 14 11.47 6.99 -10.73
CA LEU A 14 11.80 8.28 -11.35
C LEU A 14 11.20 8.44 -12.75
N ALA A 15 11.17 7.36 -13.55
CA ALA A 15 10.55 7.36 -14.85
C ALA A 15 9.02 7.52 -14.76
N ASP A 16 8.37 6.83 -13.82
CA ASP A 16 6.92 6.94 -13.58
C ASP A 16 6.55 8.38 -13.15
N ALA A 17 7.34 8.97 -12.25
CA ALA A 17 7.16 10.37 -11.84
C ALA A 17 7.33 11.34 -13.04
N ALA A 18 8.27 11.06 -13.95
CA ALA A 18 8.45 11.85 -15.17
C ALA A 18 7.30 11.66 -16.18
N THR A 19 6.60 10.52 -16.17
CA THR A 19 5.41 10.28 -17.01
C THR A 19 4.11 10.83 -16.40
N GLY A 20 4.14 11.33 -15.17
CA GLY A 20 2.94 11.83 -14.46
C GLY A 20 2.00 10.72 -13.99
N ARG A 21 2.44 9.45 -13.99
CA ARG A 21 1.63 8.34 -13.47
C ARG A 21 1.64 8.32 -11.96
N THR A 22 0.49 7.99 -11.39
CA THR A 22 0.35 7.95 -9.94
C THR A 22 1.03 6.69 -9.38
N ALA A 23 2.05 6.85 -8.56
CA ALA A 23 2.80 5.77 -7.94
C ALA A 23 2.12 5.34 -6.62
N VAL A 24 1.83 4.05 -6.46
CA VAL A 24 1.10 3.52 -5.31
C VAL A 24 1.73 2.27 -4.71
N VAL A 25 1.53 2.08 -3.41
CA VAL A 25 1.82 0.81 -2.71
C VAL A 25 0.54 0.02 -2.54
N LEU A 26 0.57 -1.30 -2.76
CA LEU A 26 -0.53 -2.18 -2.38
C LEU A 26 -0.24 -2.71 -0.97
N TYR A 27 -1.16 -2.48 -0.03
CA TYR A 27 -0.96 -2.83 1.38
C TYR A 27 -2.08 -3.72 1.91
N LEU A 28 -1.69 -4.81 2.57
CA LEU A 28 -2.58 -5.75 3.23
C LEU A 28 -2.06 -6.08 4.64
N CYS A 29 -2.98 -6.25 5.59
CA CYS A 29 -2.69 -6.81 6.91
C CYS A 29 -3.58 -8.04 7.09
N LEU A 30 -2.97 -9.21 7.04
CA LEU A 30 -3.68 -10.47 7.02
C LEU A 30 -3.20 -11.35 8.17
N ALA A 31 -4.10 -12.21 8.67
CA ALA A 31 -3.69 -13.30 9.54
C ALA A 31 -2.56 -14.12 8.90
N ALA A 32 -1.71 -14.74 9.73
CA ALA A 32 -0.50 -15.41 9.29
C ALA A 32 -0.74 -16.40 8.12
N ASP A 33 -1.82 -17.17 8.20
CA ASP A 33 -2.14 -18.24 7.24
C ASP A 33 -3.14 -17.83 6.15
N ALA A 34 -3.59 -16.57 6.11
CA ALA A 34 -4.56 -16.12 5.12
C ALA A 34 -3.95 -15.99 3.72
N ASP A 35 -4.71 -16.24 2.66
CA ASP A 35 -4.22 -16.02 1.30
C ASP A 35 -4.06 -14.52 1.00
N ALA A 36 -2.89 -14.14 0.49
CA ALA A 36 -2.62 -12.78 0.01
C ALA A 36 -2.72 -12.66 -1.51
N ALA A 37 -2.65 -13.77 -2.25
CA ALA A 37 -2.56 -13.75 -3.70
C ALA A 37 -3.84 -13.18 -4.34
N SER A 38 -5.01 -13.69 -3.92
CA SER A 38 -6.29 -13.20 -4.45
C SER A 38 -6.52 -11.71 -4.15
N PRO A 39 -6.38 -11.23 -2.90
CA PRO A 39 -6.44 -9.80 -2.60
C PRO A 39 -5.46 -8.94 -3.41
N LEU A 40 -4.19 -9.36 -3.56
CA LEU A 40 -3.21 -8.59 -4.33
C LEU A 40 -3.57 -8.52 -5.81
N ILE A 41 -4.13 -9.58 -6.39
CA ILE A 41 -4.62 -9.57 -7.78
C ILE A 41 -5.72 -8.51 -7.95
N GLU A 42 -6.66 -8.41 -7.02
CA GLU A 42 -7.72 -7.39 -7.05
C GLU A 42 -7.14 -5.97 -6.96
N LEU A 43 -6.22 -5.75 -6.01
CA LEU A 43 -5.58 -4.45 -5.82
C LEU A 43 -4.74 -4.04 -7.06
N ARG A 44 -4.02 -4.99 -7.68
CA ARG A 44 -3.31 -4.76 -8.96
C ARG A 44 -4.26 -4.39 -10.08
N ARG A 45 -5.39 -5.11 -10.23
CA ARG A 45 -6.41 -4.79 -11.24
C ARG A 45 -6.98 -3.40 -11.03
N TYR A 46 -7.25 -3.03 -9.78
CA TYR A 46 -7.76 -1.70 -9.43
C TYR A 46 -6.76 -0.58 -9.79
N ALA A 47 -5.48 -0.77 -9.49
CA ALA A 47 -4.42 0.18 -9.83
C ALA A 47 -4.20 0.27 -11.34
N ALA A 48 -4.16 -0.87 -12.04
CA ALA A 48 -4.01 -0.93 -13.49
C ALA A 48 -5.15 -0.21 -14.23
N ALA A 49 -6.40 -0.37 -13.76
CA ALA A 49 -7.57 0.31 -14.33
C ALA A 49 -7.53 1.85 -14.20
N ARG A 50 -6.57 2.40 -13.43
CA ARG A 50 -6.36 3.83 -13.21
C ARG A 50 -5.04 4.34 -13.78
N ASP A 51 -4.33 3.50 -14.53
CA ASP A 51 -2.96 3.77 -15.02
C ASP A 51 -1.99 4.14 -13.88
N TRP A 52 -2.22 3.57 -12.69
CA TRP A 52 -1.33 3.74 -11.54
C TRP A 52 -0.16 2.76 -11.62
N THR A 53 1.04 3.21 -11.25
CA THR A 53 2.21 2.35 -11.15
C THR A 53 2.33 1.78 -9.73
N VAL A 54 2.30 0.45 -9.62
CA VAL A 54 2.55 -0.24 -8.35
C VAL A 54 4.05 -0.27 -8.09
N VAL A 55 4.51 0.42 -7.04
CA VAL A 55 5.94 0.49 -6.69
C VAL A 55 6.36 -0.55 -5.64
N ALA A 56 5.39 -1.06 -4.86
CA ALA A 56 5.61 -2.11 -3.87
C ALA A 56 4.30 -2.82 -3.52
N GLU A 57 4.44 -4.06 -3.05
CA GLU A 57 3.37 -4.85 -2.46
C GLU A 57 3.83 -5.27 -1.07
N LEU A 58 3.09 -4.85 -0.06
CA LEU A 58 3.45 -5.01 1.34
C LEU A 58 2.34 -5.78 2.05
N VAL A 59 2.73 -6.89 2.69
CA VAL A 59 1.82 -7.77 3.41
C VAL A 59 2.32 -7.94 4.83
N ASP A 60 1.60 -7.39 5.79
CA ASP A 60 1.79 -7.71 7.20
C ASP A 60 1.07 -9.01 7.54
N ARG A 61 1.79 -9.93 8.17
CA ARG A 61 1.30 -11.25 8.62
C ARG A 61 1.01 -11.21 10.11
N CYS A 62 0.04 -10.39 10.49
CA CYS A 62 -0.36 -10.21 11.88
C CYS A 62 -1.87 -10.00 11.99
N GLY A 63 -2.41 -10.31 13.17
CA GLY A 63 -3.79 -9.98 13.48
C GLY A 63 -3.99 -8.46 13.49
N PRO A 64 -5.16 -7.96 13.07
CA PRO A 64 -5.36 -6.54 12.85
C PRO A 64 -5.46 -5.72 14.15
N GLU A 65 -5.46 -6.38 15.31
CA GLU A 65 -5.23 -5.82 16.64
C GLU A 65 -3.79 -5.33 16.87
N THR A 66 -2.84 -5.81 16.06
CA THR A 66 -1.43 -5.40 16.11
C THR A 66 -1.32 -3.93 15.77
N THR A 67 -0.65 -3.16 16.64
CA THR A 67 -0.49 -1.72 16.44
C THR A 67 0.35 -1.45 15.20
N LEU A 68 0.12 -0.31 14.54
CA LEU A 68 0.86 0.07 13.34
C LEU A 68 2.39 0.06 13.53
N ARG A 69 2.87 0.35 14.74
CA ARG A 69 4.31 0.35 15.05
C ARG A 69 4.91 -1.05 15.08
N ASP A 70 4.13 -2.06 15.43
CA ASP A 70 4.58 -3.44 15.62
C ASP A 70 4.40 -4.28 14.35
N ARG A 71 3.84 -3.69 13.30
CA ARG A 71 3.70 -4.27 11.97
C ARG A 71 5.02 -4.18 11.22
N GLU A 72 5.49 -5.30 10.67
CA GLU A 72 6.79 -5.41 10.03
C GLU A 72 6.93 -4.50 8.79
N GLN A 73 5.86 -4.40 7.98
CA GLN A 73 5.87 -3.69 6.71
C GLN A 73 5.37 -2.25 6.82
N TRP A 74 4.75 -1.88 7.93
CA TRP A 74 4.24 -0.51 8.11
C TRP A 74 5.33 0.56 8.08
N PRO A 75 6.52 0.39 8.70
CA PRO A 75 7.63 1.32 8.55
C PRO A 75 8.08 1.50 7.10
N SER A 76 8.14 0.40 6.33
CA SER A 76 8.49 0.44 4.90
C SER A 76 7.46 1.18 4.07
N LEU A 77 6.16 0.98 4.37
CA LEU A 77 5.07 1.74 3.76
C LEU A 77 5.24 3.24 4.04
N ALA A 78 5.46 3.61 5.30
CA ALA A 78 5.65 4.99 5.70
C ALA A 78 6.88 5.62 5.01
N GLU A 79 8.00 4.90 4.91
CA GLU A 79 9.20 5.38 4.22
C GLU A 79 8.93 5.67 2.73
N LEU A 80 8.25 4.77 2.02
CA LEU A 80 7.90 4.95 0.60
C LEU A 80 7.03 6.19 0.38
N LEU A 81 6.11 6.47 1.30
CA LEU A 81 5.21 7.60 1.27
C LEU A 81 5.94 8.92 1.62
N VAL A 82 6.68 8.95 2.72
CA VAL A 82 7.43 10.14 3.18
C VAL A 82 8.52 10.54 2.18
N SER A 83 9.19 9.57 1.56
CA SER A 83 10.22 9.82 0.55
C SER A 83 9.66 10.25 -0.81
N GLY A 84 8.33 10.27 -0.99
CA GLY A 84 7.66 10.59 -2.25
C GLY A 84 7.82 9.51 -3.34
N ARG A 85 8.31 8.31 -2.98
CA ARG A 85 8.39 7.18 -3.92
C ARG A 85 7.03 6.58 -4.24
N ALA A 86 6.05 6.81 -3.37
CA ALA A 86 4.63 6.57 -3.60
C ALA A 86 3.83 7.81 -3.17
N GLN A 87 2.74 8.09 -3.87
CA GLN A 87 1.81 9.17 -3.56
C GLN A 87 0.63 8.68 -2.70
N GLY A 88 0.49 7.38 -2.53
CA GLY A 88 -0.56 6.80 -1.71
C GLY A 88 -0.47 5.29 -1.65
N PHE A 89 -1.38 4.69 -0.89
CA PHE A 89 -1.51 3.25 -0.85
C PHE A 89 -2.95 2.78 -1.03
N VAL A 90 -3.06 1.59 -1.58
CA VAL A 90 -4.32 0.92 -1.90
C VAL A 90 -4.46 -0.31 -1.02
N THR A 91 -5.63 -0.49 -0.41
CA THR A 91 -5.91 -1.60 0.50
C THR A 91 -7.37 -2.06 0.37
N GLN A 92 -7.73 -3.23 0.89
CA GLN A 92 -9.09 -3.76 0.74
C GLN A 92 -10.11 -3.11 1.71
N SER A 93 -9.67 -2.70 2.90
CA SER A 93 -10.60 -2.12 3.88
C SER A 93 -9.88 -1.20 4.85
N THR A 94 -10.64 -0.38 5.57
CA THR A 94 -10.05 0.46 6.64
C THR A 94 -9.48 -0.36 7.79
N GLU A 95 -10.01 -1.57 8.00
CA GLU A 95 -9.58 -2.51 9.02
C GLU A 95 -8.16 -3.05 8.77
N MET A 96 -7.75 -3.07 7.49
CA MET A 96 -6.39 -3.48 7.11
C MET A 96 -5.31 -2.59 7.71
N TRP A 97 -5.61 -1.35 8.10
CA TRP A 97 -4.63 -0.46 8.73
C TRP A 97 -5.03 0.00 10.13
N SER A 98 -6.32 -0.02 10.50
CA SER A 98 -6.69 0.03 11.92
C SER A 98 -8.16 -0.30 12.18
N HIS A 99 -8.46 -1.09 13.21
CA HIS A 99 -9.82 -1.20 13.74
C HIS A 99 -10.23 -0.05 14.67
N ARG A 100 -9.28 0.73 15.20
CA ARG A 100 -9.54 1.76 16.21
C ARG A 100 -9.82 3.11 15.56
N PRO A 101 -11.01 3.73 15.76
CA PRO A 101 -11.33 5.01 15.12
C PRO A 101 -10.31 6.13 15.35
N GLY A 102 -9.72 6.21 16.55
CA GLY A 102 -8.70 7.21 16.86
C GLY A 102 -7.38 7.01 16.12
N GLU A 103 -6.96 5.75 15.94
CA GLU A 103 -5.77 5.44 15.12
C GLU A 103 -6.09 5.63 13.64
N ARG A 104 -7.33 5.36 13.20
CA ARG A 104 -7.75 5.67 11.83
C ARG A 104 -7.62 7.16 11.51
N LYS A 105 -8.14 8.00 12.40
CA LYS A 105 -8.01 9.45 12.27
C LYS A 105 -6.54 9.88 12.18
N ARG A 106 -5.67 9.34 13.03
CA ARG A 106 -4.23 9.67 13.02
C ARG A 106 -3.54 9.34 11.71
N VAL A 107 -3.83 8.19 11.10
CA VAL A 107 -3.25 7.84 9.79
C VAL A 107 -3.78 8.77 8.69
N LEU A 108 -5.07 9.15 8.73
CA LEU A 108 -5.63 10.09 7.76
C LEU A 108 -5.04 11.49 7.92
N ASP A 109 -4.92 11.98 9.16
CA ASP A 109 -4.27 13.26 9.46
C ASP A 109 -2.80 13.22 8.98
N TRP A 110 -2.06 12.17 9.31
CA TRP A 110 -0.69 11.97 8.84
C TRP A 110 -0.58 11.91 7.32
N ALA A 111 -1.50 11.21 6.64
CA ALA A 111 -1.51 11.10 5.20
C ALA A 111 -1.72 12.48 4.55
N ALA A 112 -2.64 13.28 5.10
CA ALA A 112 -2.89 14.65 4.66
C ALA A 112 -1.66 15.54 4.86
N ASP A 113 -0.99 15.46 6.02
CA ASP A 113 0.23 16.23 6.31
C ASP A 113 1.39 15.91 5.35
N HIS A 114 1.43 14.69 4.82
CA HIS A 114 2.46 14.23 3.88
C HIS A 114 2.00 14.26 2.41
N HIS A 115 0.85 14.88 2.11
CA HIS A 115 0.27 14.92 0.77
C HIS A 115 0.12 13.54 0.11
N THR A 116 -0.21 12.53 0.93
CA THR A 116 -0.46 11.16 0.48
C THR A 116 -1.92 10.78 0.62
N PHE A 117 -2.38 9.83 -0.19
CA PHE A 117 -3.75 9.34 -0.12
C PHE A 117 -3.85 7.88 0.32
N VAL A 118 -4.99 7.55 0.92
CA VAL A 118 -5.39 6.18 1.26
C VAL A 118 -6.58 5.81 0.40
N CYS A 119 -6.48 4.70 -0.33
CA CYS A 119 -7.56 4.20 -1.17
C CYS A 119 -8.03 2.83 -0.67
N THR A 120 -9.31 2.73 -0.31
CA THR A 120 -9.92 1.44 0.06
C THR A 120 -10.74 0.89 -1.11
N VAL A 121 -10.35 -0.27 -1.61
CA VAL A 121 -11.07 -1.00 -2.64
C VAL A 121 -12.06 -1.92 -1.95
N ARG A 122 -13.34 -1.53 -1.95
CA ARG A 122 -14.38 -2.49 -1.60
C ARG A 122 -14.32 -3.62 -2.62
N ALA A 123 -14.16 -4.86 -2.16
CA ALA A 123 -14.43 -6.00 -3.02
C ALA A 123 -15.86 -5.84 -3.54
N GLU A 124 -16.02 -5.68 -4.85
CA GLU A 124 -17.32 -5.83 -5.47
C GLU A 124 -17.78 -7.24 -5.09
N GLN A 125 -18.92 -7.33 -4.40
CA GLN A 125 -19.57 -8.62 -4.21
C GLN A 125 -19.83 -9.16 -5.61
N ALA A 126 -19.08 -10.17 -6.02
CA ALA A 126 -19.38 -10.94 -7.22
C ALA A 126 -20.78 -11.53 -7.00
N VAL A 127 -21.79 -10.86 -7.54
CA VAL A 127 -23.12 -11.43 -7.73
C VAL A 127 -22.91 -12.61 -8.67
N ARG A 128 -23.00 -13.81 -8.11
CA ARG A 128 -23.09 -15.06 -8.86
C ARG A 128 -24.44 -15.15 -9.54
#